data_AF-A0A9N8W5K8-F1
#
_entry.id   AF-A0A9N8W5K8-F1
#
_cell.length_a   1.000
_cell.length_b   1.000
_cell.length_c   1.000
_cell.angle_alpha   90.00
_cell.angle_beta   90.00
_cell.angle_gamma   90.00
#
_symmetry.space_group_name_H-M   'P 1'
#
loop_
_entity.id
_entity.type
_entity.pdbx_description
1 polymer ?
#
loop_
_entity_poly.entity_id
_entity_poly.type
_entity_poly.pdbx_seq_one_letter_code
_entity_poly.pdbx_strand_id
1 'polypeptide(L)'
;MAALLVNLLRPTEICRGIRDMLRVKTDINIDNRHPSLSLGNSRAWARGQTNVAEYVEPQSTRTITVRTIISSRGIIVYEIQNVTLVPHYLIITWTVKNWLKRGTNSVSCHVQQTLDNSKTLKQLYKDFHDKANRRYVGTTAIPMHEFAYRISAGITDGSNAQVSITIQ
;
A
#
# COMPACT_ATOMS: atom_id res chain seq x y z
N MET A 1 31.29 -29.80 -36.78
CA MET A 1 29.91 -30.17 -36.39
C MET A 1 29.58 -29.53 -35.05
N ALA A 2 29.22 -28.25 -35.05
CA ALA A 2 28.70 -27.59 -33.87
C ALA A 2 27.20 -27.88 -33.82
N ALA A 3 26.81 -28.89 -33.02
CA ALA A 3 25.41 -29.13 -32.71
C ALA A 3 24.90 -27.90 -31.94
N LEU A 4 24.18 -27.06 -32.68
CA LEU A 4 23.53 -25.85 -32.19
C LEU A 4 22.51 -26.28 -31.13
N LEU A 5 22.88 -26.09 -29.86
CA LEU A 5 22.04 -26.30 -28.69
C LEU A 5 20.97 -25.19 -28.64
N VAL A 6 20.06 -25.19 -29.61
CA VAL A 6 18.83 -24.39 -29.56
C VAL A 6 17.85 -25.16 -28.69
N ASN A 7 18.07 -25.09 -27.37
CA ASN A 7 17.05 -25.42 -26.39
C ASN A 7 15.91 -24.40 -26.55
N LEU A 8 14.97 -24.72 -27.44
CA LEU A 8 13.67 -24.10 -27.57
C LEU A 8 12.96 -24.20 -26.21
N LEU A 9 13.04 -23.14 -25.42
CA LEU A 9 12.14 -22.94 -24.27
C LEU A 9 10.71 -23.18 -24.77
N ARG A 10 9.98 -24.07 -24.10
CA ARG A 10 8.62 -24.40 -24.54
C ARG A 10 7.77 -23.13 -24.46
N PRO A 11 6.78 -22.94 -25.35
CA PRO A 11 5.92 -21.75 -25.32
C PRO A 11 5.31 -21.44 -23.94
N THR A 12 5.06 -22.48 -23.14
CA THR A 12 4.59 -22.38 -21.75
C THR A 12 5.63 -21.81 -20.79
N GLU A 13 6.91 -22.10 -20.98
CA GLU A 13 8.04 -21.57 -20.20
C GLU A 13 8.32 -20.11 -20.56
N ILE A 14 8.21 -19.75 -21.84
CA ILE A 14 8.30 -18.36 -22.30
C ILE A 14 7.14 -17.53 -21.72
N CYS A 15 5.91 -18.03 -21.81
CA CYS A 15 4.74 -17.36 -21.22
C CYS A 15 4.87 -17.21 -19.69
N ARG A 16 5.43 -18.22 -19.01
CA ARG A 16 5.71 -18.17 -17.57
C ARG A 16 6.81 -17.16 -17.24
N GLY A 17 7.91 -17.15 -17.98
CA GLY A 17 9.00 -16.19 -17.83
C GLY A 17 8.53 -14.74 -18.02
N ILE A 18 7.76 -14.48 -19.07
CA ILE A 18 7.15 -13.16 -19.31
C ILE A 18 6.20 -12.79 -18.15
N ARG A 19 5.34 -13.72 -17.72
CA ARG A 19 4.44 -13.47 -16.58
C ARG A 19 5.22 -13.14 -15.31
N ASP A 20 6.33 -13.81 -15.05
CA ASP A 20 7.18 -13.58 -13.87
C ASP A 20 7.90 -12.23 -13.93
N MET A 21 8.34 -11.81 -15.12
CA MET A 21 8.89 -10.46 -15.37
C MET A 21 7.85 -9.33 -15.22
N LEU A 22 6.55 -9.65 -15.30
CA LEU A 22 5.45 -8.70 -15.13
C LEU A 22 4.92 -8.63 -13.70
N ARG A 23 5.40 -9.49 -12.79
CA ARG A 23 4.93 -9.53 -11.41
C ARG A 23 5.31 -8.26 -10.67
N VAL A 24 4.36 -7.79 -9.89
CA VAL A 24 4.55 -6.71 -8.94
C VAL A 24 4.25 -7.26 -7.55
N LYS A 25 5.17 -7.03 -6.63
CA LYS A 25 5.01 -7.32 -5.20
C LYS A 25 5.03 -6.01 -4.44
N THR A 26 4.11 -5.85 -3.51
CA THR A 26 4.11 -4.74 -2.57
C THR A 26 4.02 -5.31 -1.17
N ASP A 27 5.01 -5.03 -0.33
CA ASP A 27 4.95 -5.32 1.10
C ASP A 27 4.69 -4.01 1.85
N ILE A 28 3.56 -3.94 2.54
CA ILE A 28 3.12 -2.78 3.31
C ILE A 28 3.40 -3.07 4.78
N ASN A 29 4.37 -2.39 5.35
CA ASN A 29 4.79 -2.50 6.74
C ASN A 29 4.16 -1.36 7.54
N ILE A 30 3.33 -1.70 8.52
CA ILE A 30 2.73 -0.77 9.47
C ILE A 30 3.44 -0.98 10.80
N ASP A 31 4.27 -0.02 11.17
CA ASP A 31 5.06 0.03 12.40
C ASP A 31 4.37 1.00 13.37
N ASN A 32 3.59 0.44 14.29
CA ASN A 32 2.87 1.20 15.29
C ASN A 32 3.70 1.32 16.56
N ARG A 33 4.41 2.43 16.72
CA ARG A 33 5.25 2.70 17.90
C ARG A 33 4.50 3.44 19.01
N HIS A 34 3.27 3.87 18.75
CA HIS A 34 2.49 4.61 19.72
C HIS A 34 2.08 3.67 20.88
N PRO A 35 2.19 4.12 22.15
CA PRO A 35 2.05 3.24 23.32
C PRO A 35 0.62 2.75 23.58
N SER A 36 -0.39 3.47 23.09
CA SER A 36 -1.80 3.18 23.41
C SER A 36 -2.76 3.20 22.22
N LEU A 37 -2.27 3.46 21.01
CA LEU A 37 -3.12 3.58 19.82
C LEU A 37 -3.14 2.22 19.14
N SER A 38 -4.32 1.71 18.83
CA SER A 38 -4.47 0.52 18.00
C SER A 38 -5.23 0.82 16.72
N LEU A 39 -4.99 0.03 15.68
CA LEU A 39 -5.74 0.10 14.43
C LEU A 39 -6.67 -1.12 14.34
N GLY A 40 -7.95 -0.89 14.11
CA GLY A 40 -8.95 -1.96 14.00
C GLY A 40 -9.91 -1.75 12.84
N ASN A 41 -10.89 -2.64 12.72
CA ASN A 41 -12.01 -2.55 11.76
C ASN A 41 -11.55 -2.24 10.33
N SER A 42 -10.51 -2.98 9.89
CA SER A 42 -9.85 -2.70 8.62
C SER A 42 -10.78 -2.93 7.41
N ARG A 43 -10.68 -2.06 6.41
CA ARG A 43 -11.32 -2.22 5.10
C ARG A 43 -10.29 -2.00 4.02
N ALA A 44 -10.24 -2.89 3.02
CA ALA A 44 -9.24 -2.76 1.97
C ALA A 44 -9.77 -3.10 0.59
N TRP A 45 -9.20 -2.41 -0.39
CA TRP A 45 -9.35 -2.72 -1.80
C TRP A 45 -7.97 -2.64 -2.43
N ALA A 46 -7.58 -3.68 -3.16
CA ALA A 46 -6.45 -3.58 -4.07
C ALA A 46 -6.73 -4.31 -5.37
N ARG A 47 -5.98 -3.92 -6.39
CA ARG A 47 -5.95 -4.63 -7.66
C ARG A 47 -5.06 -5.87 -7.54
N GLY A 48 -5.60 -6.96 -7.00
CA GLY A 48 -4.91 -8.23 -6.79
C GLY A 48 -5.39 -8.91 -5.51
N GLN A 49 -4.69 -9.97 -5.08
CA GLN A 49 -4.99 -10.60 -3.81
C GLN A 49 -4.36 -9.79 -2.67
N THR A 50 -5.14 -9.53 -1.63
CA THR A 50 -4.70 -8.84 -0.41
C THR A 50 -5.03 -9.70 0.80
N ASN A 51 -4.05 -9.89 1.69
CA ASN A 51 -4.31 -10.41 3.03
C ASN A 51 -4.13 -9.25 4.02
N VAL A 52 -5.22 -8.53 4.29
CA VAL A 52 -5.16 -7.33 5.14
C VAL A 52 -5.34 -7.75 6.59
N ALA A 53 -4.41 -7.31 7.44
CA ALA A 53 -4.51 -7.54 8.87
C ALA A 53 -5.69 -6.75 9.44
N GLU A 54 -6.61 -7.44 10.11
CA GLU A 54 -7.79 -6.84 10.75
C GLU A 54 -7.42 -5.87 11.88
N TYR A 55 -6.27 -6.11 12.53
CA TYR A 55 -5.83 -5.39 13.72
C TYR A 55 -4.32 -5.13 13.76
N VAL A 56 -3.91 -3.96 14.27
CA VAL A 56 -2.53 -3.57 14.58
C VAL A 56 -2.48 -3.08 16.03
N GLU A 57 -1.80 -3.83 16.88
CA GLU A 57 -1.63 -3.53 18.31
C GLU A 57 -0.73 -2.31 18.54
N PRO A 58 -0.84 -1.63 19.69
CA PRO A 58 0.17 -0.67 20.13
C PRO A 58 1.55 -1.34 20.20
N GLN A 59 2.61 -0.58 19.90
CA GLN A 59 3.99 -1.06 19.93
C GLN A 59 4.26 -2.33 19.10
N SER A 60 3.54 -2.51 17.99
CA SER A 60 3.62 -3.70 17.13
C SER A 60 3.86 -3.36 15.66
N THR A 61 4.39 -4.34 14.93
CA THR A 61 4.57 -4.24 13.48
C THR A 61 3.72 -5.27 12.77
N ARG A 62 3.04 -4.85 11.70
CA ARG A 62 2.27 -5.73 10.81
C ARG A 62 2.72 -5.55 9.37
N THR A 63 2.82 -6.67 8.65
CA THR A 63 3.18 -6.68 7.22
C THR A 63 2.03 -7.25 6.41
N ILE A 64 1.63 -6.52 5.38
CA ILE A 64 0.61 -6.91 4.40
C ILE A 64 1.28 -7.07 3.06
N THR A 65 1.17 -8.25 2.46
CA THR A 65 1.73 -8.51 1.12
C THR A 65 0.62 -8.50 0.07
N VAL A 66 0.84 -7.73 -1.00
CA VAL A 66 -0.03 -7.64 -2.18
C VAL A 66 0.75 -8.12 -3.39
N ARG A 67 0.18 -9.07 -4.14
CA ARG A 67 0.79 -9.63 -5.35
C ARG A 67 -0.12 -9.45 -6.55
N THR A 68 0.42 -8.89 -7.61
CA THR A 68 -0.35 -8.52 -8.80
C THR A 68 0.48 -8.70 -10.07
N ILE A 69 -0.17 -8.55 -11.22
CA ILE A 69 0.47 -8.49 -12.52
C ILE A 69 0.37 -7.05 -13.02
N ILE A 70 1.47 -6.54 -13.60
CA ILE A 70 1.62 -5.20 -14.23
C ILE A 70 1.64 -4.01 -13.25
N SER A 71 0.75 -3.95 -12.26
CA SER A 71 0.73 -2.85 -11.29
C SER A 71 -0.01 -3.23 -10.01
N SER A 72 0.51 -2.83 -8.86
CA SER A 72 -0.18 -2.95 -7.58
C SER A 72 -0.74 -1.59 -7.20
N ARG A 73 -2.04 -1.51 -6.94
CA ARG A 73 -2.70 -0.28 -6.48
C ARG A 73 -3.74 -0.66 -5.47
N GLY A 74 -3.89 0.15 -4.44
CA GLY A 74 -4.92 -0.11 -3.44
C GLY A 74 -5.01 0.96 -2.37
N ILE A 75 -5.97 0.70 -1.48
CA ILE A 75 -6.29 1.46 -0.29
C ILE A 75 -6.51 0.50 0.86
N ILE A 76 -6.02 0.87 2.04
CA ILE A 76 -6.38 0.26 3.32
C ILE A 76 -6.88 1.39 4.21
N VAL A 77 -8.03 1.17 4.85
CA VAL A 77 -8.62 2.06 5.83
C VAL A 77 -8.67 1.33 7.16
N TYR A 78 -8.09 1.92 8.19
CA TYR A 78 -8.21 1.47 9.56
C TYR A 78 -9.00 2.47 10.37
N GLU A 79 -9.81 1.99 11.31
CA GLU A 79 -10.28 2.79 12.41
C GLU A 79 -9.17 2.91 13.47
N ILE A 80 -8.84 4.14 13.83
CA ILE A 80 -7.91 4.44 14.91
C ILE A 80 -8.69 4.34 16.21
N GLN A 81 -8.34 3.35 17.01
CA GLN A 81 -8.95 3.08 18.30
C GLN A 81 -8.02 3.59 19.41
N ASN A 82 -8.52 4.57 20.15
CA ASN A 82 -7.92 5.06 21.38
C ASN A 82 -9.06 5.50 22.31
N VAL A 83 -8.98 5.12 23.58
CA VAL A 83 -10.00 5.35 24.62
C VAL A 83 -10.35 6.83 24.78
N THR A 84 -9.44 7.74 24.43
CA THR A 84 -9.59 9.19 24.67
C THR A 84 -9.85 10.01 23.41
N LEU A 85 -9.88 9.40 22.23
CA LEU A 85 -10.00 10.13 20.96
C LEU A 85 -11.37 9.90 20.32
N VAL A 86 -11.88 10.94 19.67
CA VAL A 86 -13.01 10.80 18.74
C VAL A 86 -12.58 9.81 17.64
N PRO A 87 -13.45 8.89 17.20
CA PRO A 87 -13.10 7.94 16.14
C PRO A 87 -12.53 8.65 14.92
N HIS A 88 -11.37 8.19 14.46
CA HIS A 88 -10.69 8.72 13.28
C HIS A 88 -10.23 7.55 12.41
N TYR A 89 -9.97 7.82 11.14
CA TYR A 89 -9.60 6.82 10.16
C TYR A 89 -8.20 7.08 9.62
N LEU A 90 -7.35 6.05 9.66
CA LEU A 90 -6.09 6.02 8.95
C LEU A 90 -6.32 5.45 7.55
N ILE A 91 -5.98 6.23 6.53
CA ILE A 91 -6.19 5.90 5.12
C ILE A 91 -4.84 5.81 4.44
N ILE A 92 -4.45 4.61 4.04
CA ILE A 92 -3.19 4.33 3.34
C ILE A 92 -3.53 3.99 1.90
N THR A 93 -2.90 4.67 0.93
CA THR A 93 -3.06 4.37 -0.50
C THR A 93 -1.71 4.18 -1.15
N TRP A 94 -1.62 3.30 -2.16
CA TRP A 94 -0.37 3.07 -2.88
C TRP A 94 -0.61 2.81 -4.37
N THR A 95 0.43 3.11 -5.16
CA THR A 95 0.60 2.64 -6.53
C THR A 95 2.05 2.20 -6.73
N VAL A 96 2.24 0.95 -7.12
CA VAL A 96 3.50 0.36 -7.55
C VAL A 96 3.35 -0.06 -9.01
N LYS A 97 4.33 0.34 -9.81
CA LYS A 97 4.35 0.08 -11.26
C LYS A 97 5.44 -0.93 -11.58
N ASN A 98 5.19 -1.80 -12.54
CA ASN A 98 6.27 -2.57 -13.12
C ASN A 98 7.13 -1.68 -14.05
N TRP A 99 8.29 -2.20 -14.44
CA TRP A 99 9.26 -1.52 -15.30
C TRP A 99 8.70 -1.09 -16.68
N LEU A 100 7.63 -1.74 -17.17
CA LEU A 100 6.97 -1.38 -18.43
C LEU A 100 6.06 -0.15 -18.32
N LYS A 101 5.64 0.23 -17.12
CA LYS A 101 4.74 1.37 -16.90
C LYS A 101 5.56 2.60 -16.53
N ARG A 102 5.40 3.68 -17.31
CA ARG A 102 6.01 4.98 -17.01
C ARG A 102 5.45 5.57 -15.69
N GLY A 103 6.33 6.27 -14.98
CA GLY A 103 6.03 7.03 -13.77
C GLY A 103 6.54 6.35 -12.49
N THR A 104 6.59 7.11 -11.42
CA THR A 104 7.12 6.67 -10.12
C THR A 104 6.09 5.88 -9.32
N ASN A 105 6.61 5.09 -8.37
CA ASN A 105 5.81 4.54 -7.29
C ASN A 105 5.32 5.70 -6.40
N SER A 106 4.16 5.53 -5.78
CA SER A 106 3.57 6.54 -4.91
C SER A 106 2.84 5.90 -3.75
N VAL A 107 2.88 6.59 -2.61
CA VAL A 107 2.10 6.28 -1.41
C VAL A 107 1.46 7.58 -0.92
N SER A 108 0.26 7.48 -0.35
CA SER A 108 -0.31 8.57 0.43
C SER A 108 -0.87 8.02 1.72
N CYS A 109 -0.82 8.82 2.77
CA CYS A 109 -1.35 8.48 4.08
C CYS A 109 -2.15 9.66 4.62
N HIS A 110 -3.35 9.42 5.12
CA HIS A 110 -4.23 10.46 5.65
C HIS A 110 -4.87 10.02 6.95
N VAL A 111 -5.10 10.99 7.83
CA VAL A 111 -5.96 10.83 9.01
C VAL A 111 -7.20 11.68 8.77
N GLN A 112 -8.38 11.08 8.95
CA GLN A 112 -9.66 11.76 8.78
C GLN A 112 -10.57 11.49 9.97
N GLN A 113 -11.25 12.52 10.46
CA GLN A 113 -12.18 12.35 11.57
C GLN A 113 -13.47 11.62 11.15
N THR A 114 -13.87 11.77 9.90
CA THR A 114 -15.02 11.08 9.33
C THR A 114 -14.64 10.45 8.01
N LEU A 115 -15.27 9.31 7.71
CA LEU A 115 -15.17 8.69 6.39
C LEU A 115 -16.53 8.79 5.71
N ASP A 116 -16.51 9.21 4.44
CA ASP A 116 -17.70 9.19 3.60
C ASP A 116 -18.06 7.73 3.26
N ASN A 117 -18.93 7.14 4.07
CA ASN A 117 -19.37 5.76 3.93
C ASN A 117 -20.30 5.54 2.72
N SER A 118 -20.72 6.59 2.02
CA SER A 118 -21.46 6.45 0.75
C SER A 118 -20.55 6.03 -0.41
N LYS A 119 -19.23 6.23 -0.26
CA LYS A 119 -18.24 5.93 -1.31
C LYS A 119 -17.68 4.53 -1.17
N THR A 120 -17.50 3.88 -2.32
CA THR A 120 -16.71 2.65 -2.42
C THR A 120 -15.23 2.92 -2.10
N LEU A 121 -14.50 1.92 -1.62
CA LEU A 121 -13.05 2.02 -1.39
C LEU A 121 -12.29 2.46 -2.64
N LYS A 122 -12.73 2.05 -3.83
CA LYS A 122 -12.13 2.50 -5.10
C LYS A 122 -12.36 3.99 -5.38
N GLN A 123 -13.50 4.55 -4.99
CA GLN A 123 -13.75 6.00 -5.08
C GLN A 123 -12.93 6.75 -4.04
N LEU A 124 -12.86 6.26 -2.80
CA LEU A 124 -11.99 6.84 -1.76
C LEU A 124 -10.52 6.82 -2.19
N TYR A 125 -10.04 5.73 -2.79
CA TYR A 125 -8.71 5.67 -3.40
C TYR A 125 -8.49 6.82 -4.39
N LYS A 126 -9.44 7.11 -5.29
CA LYS A 126 -9.28 8.23 -6.24
C LYS A 126 -9.21 9.58 -5.52
N ASP A 127 -10.02 9.76 -4.48
CA ASP A 127 -10.04 11.01 -3.73
C ASP A 127 -8.73 11.24 -2.96
N PHE A 128 -8.23 10.21 -2.25
CA PHE A 128 -7.02 10.32 -1.43
C PHE A 128 -5.72 10.10 -2.20
N HIS A 129 -5.73 9.33 -3.29
CA HIS A 129 -4.53 9.04 -4.07
C HIS A 129 -4.42 9.86 -5.36
N ASP A 130 -5.50 10.06 -6.11
CA ASP A 130 -5.39 10.73 -7.42
C ASP A 130 -5.63 12.24 -7.31
N LYS A 131 -6.55 12.67 -6.42
CA LYS A 131 -6.89 14.10 -6.24
C LYS A 131 -6.05 14.78 -5.17
N ALA A 132 -5.94 14.17 -3.98
CA ALA A 132 -5.18 14.76 -2.88
C ALA A 132 -3.65 14.67 -3.08
N ASN A 133 -3.15 13.66 -3.82
CA ASN A 133 -1.72 13.39 -3.95
C ASN A 133 -1.06 14.04 -5.19
N ARG A 134 -1.35 15.32 -5.48
CA ARG A 134 -0.67 16.05 -6.58
C ARG A 134 0.81 16.35 -6.30
N ARG A 135 1.30 16.11 -5.09
CA ARG A 135 2.70 16.27 -4.65
C ARG A 135 2.89 15.35 -3.45
N TYR A 136 3.51 14.18 -3.59
CA TYR A 136 4.42 13.53 -2.60
C TYR A 136 4.98 12.26 -3.26
N VAL A 137 6.03 12.44 -4.06
CA VAL A 137 6.87 11.32 -4.51
C VAL A 137 7.68 10.90 -3.28
N GLY A 138 7.31 9.78 -2.65
CA GLY A 138 8.10 9.16 -1.58
C GLY A 138 8.33 10.00 -0.32
N THR A 139 7.33 10.71 0.21
CA THR A 139 7.52 11.49 1.46
C THR A 139 6.32 11.52 2.41
N THR A 140 6.66 11.64 3.69
CA THR A 140 5.86 11.69 4.92
C THR A 140 4.63 12.61 4.84
N ALA A 141 3.44 12.02 4.95
CA ALA A 141 2.23 12.81 5.17
C ALA A 141 2.16 13.28 6.63
N ILE A 142 2.42 14.57 6.87
CA ILE A 142 2.20 15.19 8.17
C ILE A 142 0.67 15.43 8.28
N PRO A 143 -0.03 14.88 9.29
CA PRO A 143 -1.46 15.13 9.43
C PRO A 143 -1.72 16.64 9.56
N MET A 144 -2.72 17.15 8.82
CA MET A 144 -3.09 18.57 8.79
C MET A 144 -3.78 19.06 10.08
N HIS A 145 -4.00 18.16 11.06
CA HIS A 145 -4.61 18.47 12.35
C HIS A 145 -3.67 18.04 13.47
N GLU A 146 -3.68 18.80 14.58
CA GLU A 146 -2.88 18.59 15.80
C GLU A 146 -3.32 17.33 16.55
N PHE A 147 -3.18 16.16 15.92
CA PHE A 147 -3.28 14.90 16.65
C PHE A 147 -2.03 14.75 17.53
N ALA A 148 -2.20 14.18 18.72
CA ALA A 148 -1.09 13.90 19.65
C ALA A 148 -0.11 12.81 19.15
N TYR A 149 -0.26 12.38 17.90
CA TYR A 149 0.57 11.37 17.25
C TYR A 149 0.94 11.83 15.82
N ARG A 150 2.06 11.32 15.32
CA ARG A 150 2.56 11.54 13.97
C ARG A 150 2.45 10.26 13.17
N ILE A 151 2.02 10.39 11.92
CA ILE A 151 2.08 9.31 10.94
C ILE A 151 3.07 9.69 9.85
N SER A 152 3.84 8.73 9.38
CA SER A 152 4.72 8.89 8.23
C SER A 152 4.56 7.74 7.26
N ALA A 153 4.83 8.01 5.99
CA ALA A 153 4.70 7.05 4.91
C ALA A 153 5.88 7.19 3.94
N GLY A 154 6.39 6.05 3.49
CA GLY A 154 7.46 5.96 2.49
C GLY A 154 7.20 4.79 1.54
N ILE A 155 7.79 4.87 0.35
CA ILE A 155 7.70 3.80 -0.65
C ILE A 155 9.03 3.68 -1.38
N THR A 156 9.51 2.45 -1.57
CA THR A 156 10.71 2.20 -2.39
C THR A 156 10.35 2.14 -3.87
N ASP A 157 11.34 2.41 -4.72
CA ASP A 157 11.20 2.22 -6.15
C ASP A 157 11.28 0.73 -6.57
N GLY A 158 10.89 0.45 -7.81
CA GLY A 158 10.92 -0.89 -8.41
C GLY A 158 9.60 -1.65 -8.31
N SER A 159 9.54 -2.81 -8.98
CA SER A 159 8.34 -3.68 -9.02
C SER A 159 8.17 -4.54 -7.77
N ASN A 160 9.21 -4.66 -6.95
CA ASN A 160 9.17 -5.26 -5.61
C ASN A 160 9.33 -4.15 -4.59
N ALA A 161 8.24 -3.42 -4.35
CA ALA A 161 8.28 -2.22 -3.53
C ALA A 161 7.92 -2.53 -2.07
N GLN A 162 8.56 -1.81 -1.16
CA GLN A 162 8.18 -1.76 0.25
C GLN A 162 7.48 -0.43 0.50
N VAL A 163 6.32 -0.49 1.12
CA VAL A 163 5.60 0.66 1.67
C VAL A 163 5.80 0.63 3.17
N SER A 164 6.33 1.70 3.75
CA SER A 164 6.56 1.80 5.19
C SER A 164 5.62 2.86 5.76
N ILE A 165 4.82 2.49 6.74
CA ILE A 165 3.94 3.37 7.51
C ILE A 165 4.41 3.32 8.96
N THR A 166 4.73 4.47 9.55
CA THR A 166 5.14 4.55 10.96
C THR A 166 4.22 5.48 11.73
N ILE A 167 3.73 5.01 12.87
CA ILE A 167 2.86 5.75 13.79
C ILE A 167 3.65 5.98 15.07
N GLN A 168 3.75 7.24 15.53
CA GLN A 168 4.56 7.67 16.68
C GLN A 168 3.77 8.59 17.58
#